data_AF-A0A871R8X8-F1
#
_entry.id   AF-A0A871R8X8-F1
#
_cell.length_a   1.000
_cell.length_b   1.000
_cell.length_c   1.000
_cell.angle_alpha   90.00
_cell.angle_beta   90.00
_cell.angle_gamma   90.00
#
_symmetry.space_group_name_H-M   'P 1'
#
loop_
_entity.id
_entity.type
_entity.pdbx_description
1 polymer ?
#
loop_
_entity_poly.entity_id
_entity_poly.type
_entity_poly.pdbx_seq_one_letter_code
_entity_poly.pdbx_strand_id
1 'polypeptide(L)'
;MFNHLSKKITPRILKSSIALTTSRSFITASPVFEEAGLSSSIQPVKGKKRSKKRKSQKDLEKPKRPMSAFSLYYKERRAELGKTDTPPTDAMKQIAEKWREESSDVKEKYNALKEEAKAEYDRKMAEWKAKYPPKLSGYNKFVKVNFNRANVTSASQLPTESKRVAALWRQLTPEEKKQWNSK
;
A
#
# COMPACT_ATOMS: atom_id res chain seq x y z
N MET A 1 21.12 12.04 -44.59
CA MET A 1 21.53 12.33 -43.19
C MET A 1 20.46 11.75 -42.26
N PHE A 2 20.62 10.49 -41.83
CA PHE A 2 19.67 9.82 -40.93
C PHE A 2 20.33 9.65 -39.56
N ASN A 3 19.90 10.47 -38.59
CA ASN A 3 20.37 10.40 -37.21
C ASN A 3 19.70 9.22 -36.49
N HIS A 4 20.52 8.23 -36.14
CA HIS A 4 20.14 7.06 -35.35
C HIS A 4 20.16 7.41 -33.86
N LEU A 5 19.01 7.78 -33.28
CA LEU A 5 18.85 7.83 -31.82
C LEU A 5 18.32 6.48 -31.32
N SER A 6 19.25 5.65 -30.84
CA SER A 6 18.96 4.47 -30.03
C SER A 6 18.31 4.89 -28.71
N LYS A 7 16.98 4.76 -28.61
CA LYS A 7 16.27 4.84 -27.33
C LYS A 7 16.48 3.51 -26.61
N LYS A 8 17.34 3.49 -25.59
CA LYS A 8 17.49 2.33 -24.69
C LYS A 8 16.19 2.13 -23.93
N ILE A 9 15.38 1.18 -24.40
CA ILE A 9 14.19 0.69 -23.71
C ILE A 9 14.67 -0.14 -22.51
N THR A 10 14.54 0.41 -21.31
CA THR A 10 14.75 -0.35 -20.07
C THR A 10 13.62 -1.37 -19.91
N PRO A 11 13.88 -2.68 -19.74
CA PRO A 11 12.82 -3.61 -19.43
C PRO A 11 12.30 -3.37 -18.01
N ARG A 12 11.01 -3.03 -17.92
CA ARG A 12 10.25 -3.01 -16.67
C ARG A 12 10.21 -4.44 -16.13
N ILE A 13 11.00 -4.71 -15.09
CA ILE A 13 10.98 -5.99 -14.38
C ILE A 13 9.59 -6.15 -13.74
N LEU A 14 8.69 -6.87 -14.41
CA LEU A 14 7.50 -7.40 -13.78
C LEU A 14 7.96 -8.44 -12.76
N LYS A 15 7.65 -8.21 -11.49
CA LYS A 15 7.72 -9.26 -10.46
C LYS A 15 6.76 -10.35 -10.92
N SER A 16 7.29 -11.51 -11.29
CA SER A 16 6.49 -12.69 -11.63
C SER A 16 5.63 -13.05 -10.41
N SER A 17 4.33 -12.75 -10.52
CA SER A 17 3.31 -13.33 -9.66
C SER A 17 3.10 -14.75 -10.15
N ILE A 18 3.45 -15.74 -9.33
CA ILE A 18 3.03 -17.12 -9.55
C ILE A 18 1.51 -17.14 -9.35
N ALA A 19 0.78 -16.90 -10.43
CA ALA A 19 -0.64 -17.19 -10.49
C ALA A 19 -0.77 -18.69 -10.78
N LEU A 20 -1.18 -19.47 -9.78
CA LEU A 20 -1.74 -20.79 -10.07
C LEU A 20 -3.06 -20.53 -10.82
N THR A 21 -2.99 -20.65 -12.14
CA THR A 21 -4.16 -20.73 -13.02
C THR A 21 -4.83 -22.07 -12.78
N THR A 22 -5.80 -22.10 -11.86
CA THR A 22 -6.82 -23.13 -11.93
C THR A 22 -7.72 -22.76 -13.11
N SER A 23 -7.55 -23.46 -14.22
CA SER A 23 -8.41 -23.34 -15.40
C SER A 23 -9.84 -23.67 -14.99
N ARG A 24 -10.71 -22.67 -14.96
CA ARG A 24 -12.14 -22.89 -14.72
C ARG A 24 -12.79 -23.19 -16.07
N SER A 25 -12.60 -24.42 -16.53
CA SER A 25 -13.34 -24.96 -17.67
C SER A 25 -14.77 -25.24 -17.19
N PHE A 26 -15.75 -24.47 -17.67
CA PHE A 26 -17.15 -24.86 -17.64
C PHE A 26 -17.46 -25.58 -18.94
N ILE A 27 -17.32 -26.90 -18.99
CA ILE A 27 -17.97 -27.73 -20.01
C ILE A 27 -18.43 -29.02 -19.33
N THR A 28 -19.59 -29.44 -19.79
CA THR A 28 -20.57 -30.37 -19.26
C THR A 28 -20.16 -31.85 -19.34
N ALA A 29 -20.94 -32.67 -18.63
CA ALA A 29 -21.10 -34.12 -18.70
C ALA A 29 -20.25 -34.94 -17.72
N SER A 30 -20.97 -35.46 -16.72
CA SER A 30 -20.56 -36.50 -15.76
C SER A 30 -19.90 -37.70 -16.44
N PRO A 31 -19.09 -38.47 -15.68
CA PRO A 31 -19.62 -39.75 -15.24
C PRO A 31 -19.40 -40.00 -13.75
N VAL A 32 -20.49 -40.42 -13.11
CA VAL A 32 -20.57 -41.42 -12.03
C VAL A 32 -19.32 -41.56 -11.15
N PHE A 33 -19.27 -40.80 -10.05
CA PHE A 33 -18.44 -41.16 -8.91
C PHE A 33 -19.35 -41.79 -7.85
N GLU A 34 -19.20 -43.10 -7.76
CA GLU A 34 -19.89 -44.05 -6.90
C GLU A 34 -19.69 -43.74 -5.41
N GLU A 35 -20.74 -44.00 -4.63
CA GLU A 35 -20.80 -43.73 -3.19
C GLU A 35 -19.65 -44.37 -2.39
N ALA A 36 -19.01 -43.57 -1.55
CA ALA A 36 -18.49 -44.05 -0.27
C ALA A 36 -18.77 -42.98 0.78
N GLY A 37 -19.69 -43.31 1.69
CA GLY A 37 -20.15 -42.43 2.76
C GLY A 37 -19.04 -42.04 3.73
N LEU A 38 -18.96 -40.74 4.02
CA LEU A 38 -18.64 -40.24 5.34
C LEU A 38 -19.18 -38.80 5.48
N SER A 39 -20.36 -38.69 6.07
CA SER A 39 -20.97 -37.42 6.46
C SER A 39 -20.12 -36.77 7.55
N SER A 40 -19.35 -35.74 7.19
CA SER A 40 -18.82 -34.77 8.16
C SER A 40 -19.44 -33.41 7.87
N SER A 41 -20.27 -32.97 8.81
CA SER A 41 -20.97 -31.68 8.81
C SER A 41 -19.98 -30.52 8.66
N ILE A 42 -19.97 -29.87 7.49
CA ILE A 42 -19.30 -28.57 7.33
C ILE A 42 -20.18 -27.52 8.01
N GLN A 43 -19.92 -27.28 9.28
CA GLN A 43 -20.48 -26.15 10.01
C GLN A 43 -19.87 -24.85 9.45
N PRO A 44 -20.69 -23.81 9.16
CA PRO A 44 -20.19 -22.52 8.72
C PRO A 44 -19.36 -21.87 9.84
N VAL A 45 -18.06 -21.73 9.62
CA VAL A 45 -17.16 -21.03 10.54
C VAL A 45 -17.61 -19.58 10.69
N LYS A 46 -18.18 -19.24 11.87
CA LYS A 46 -18.56 -17.88 12.24
C LYS A 46 -17.34 -16.96 12.08
N GLY A 47 -17.33 -16.14 11.03
CA GLY A 47 -16.33 -15.11 10.85
C GLY A 47 -16.32 -14.16 12.03
N LYS A 48 -15.22 -14.13 12.79
CA LYS A 48 -14.98 -13.15 13.86
C LYS A 48 -15.12 -11.76 13.26
N LYS A 49 -16.23 -11.07 13.53
CA LYS A 49 -16.40 -9.64 13.22
C LYS A 49 -15.26 -8.89 13.91
N ARG A 50 -14.34 -8.33 13.12
CA ARG A 50 -13.22 -7.52 13.64
C ARG A 50 -13.82 -6.35 14.41
N SER A 51 -13.65 -6.34 15.73
CA SER A 51 -14.05 -5.21 16.55
C SER A 51 -13.32 -3.95 16.08
N LYS A 52 -14.08 -2.86 15.87
CA LYS A 52 -13.54 -1.60 15.38
C LYS A 52 -12.73 -0.96 16.51
N LYS A 53 -11.42 -1.20 16.53
CA LYS A 53 -10.53 -0.66 17.55
C LYS A 53 -10.65 0.87 17.58
N ARG A 54 -10.92 1.43 18.76
CA ARG A 54 -10.97 2.89 18.98
C ARG A 54 -9.60 3.48 18.61
N LYS A 55 -9.62 4.57 17.83
CA LYS A 55 -8.41 5.27 17.39
C LYS A 55 -7.71 5.88 18.62
N SER A 56 -6.42 5.69 18.76
CA SER A 56 -5.62 6.36 19.80
C SER A 56 -5.38 7.83 19.44
N GLN A 57 -4.98 8.68 20.40
CA GLN A 57 -4.62 10.08 20.12
C GLN A 57 -3.57 10.20 19.01
N LYS A 58 -2.57 9.29 19.00
CA LYS A 58 -1.58 9.18 17.93
C LYS A 58 -2.21 8.93 16.55
N ASP A 59 -3.28 8.14 16.49
CA ASP A 59 -4.00 7.85 15.24
C ASP A 59 -4.87 9.02 14.79
N LEU A 60 -5.35 9.85 15.72
CA LEU A 60 -6.12 11.07 15.43
C LEU A 60 -5.23 12.19 14.91
N GLU A 61 -4.04 12.34 15.50
CA GLU A 61 -3.06 13.35 15.07
C GLU A 61 -2.33 12.97 13.77
N LYS A 62 -2.47 11.73 13.30
CA LYS A 62 -1.82 11.28 12.07
C LYS A 62 -2.35 12.07 10.88
N PRO A 63 -1.48 12.80 10.14
CA PRO A 63 -1.90 13.54 8.97
C PRO A 63 -2.64 12.62 7.98
N LYS A 64 -3.76 13.10 7.45
CA LYS A 64 -4.55 12.36 6.45
C LYS A 64 -3.90 12.53 5.09
N ARG A 65 -3.88 11.46 4.30
CA ARG A 65 -3.35 11.48 2.92
C ARG A 65 -4.04 12.58 2.09
N PRO A 66 -3.29 13.31 1.25
CA PRO A 66 -3.86 14.32 0.38
C PRO A 66 -4.82 13.68 -0.62
N MET A 67 -5.82 14.44 -1.07
CA MET A 67 -6.76 14.01 -2.09
C MET A 67 -6.07 13.94 -3.46
N SER A 68 -6.56 13.07 -4.35
CA SER A 68 -6.12 13.07 -5.75
C SER A 68 -6.71 14.28 -6.50
N ALA A 69 -6.12 14.63 -7.64
CA ALA A 69 -6.63 15.69 -8.52
C ALA A 69 -8.12 15.49 -8.86
N PHE A 70 -8.52 14.27 -9.23
CA PHE A 70 -9.93 13.95 -9.48
C PHE A 70 -10.80 14.06 -8.23
N SER A 71 -10.32 13.66 -7.05
CA SER A 71 -11.11 13.80 -5.82
C SER A 71 -11.34 15.26 -5.42
N LEU A 72 -10.37 16.15 -5.72
CA LEU A 72 -10.54 17.60 -5.56
C LEU A 72 -11.61 18.12 -6.52
N TYR A 73 -11.50 17.79 -7.81
CA TYR A 73 -12.51 18.11 -8.83
C TYR A 73 -13.90 17.60 -8.44
N TYR A 74 -14.00 16.34 -8.02
CA TYR A 74 -15.25 15.73 -7.59
C TYR A 74 -15.87 16.44 -6.39
N LYS A 75 -15.05 16.88 -5.42
CA LYS A 75 -15.55 17.61 -4.25
C LYS A 75 -16.20 18.93 -4.67
N GLU A 76 -15.57 19.67 -5.58
CA GLU A 76 -16.09 20.94 -6.10
C GLU A 76 -17.35 20.73 -6.93
N ARG A 77 -17.31 19.82 -7.92
CA ARG A 77 -18.46 19.51 -8.77
C ARG A 77 -19.63 18.89 -8.01
N ARG A 78 -19.37 18.05 -7.00
CA ARG A 78 -20.44 17.47 -6.18
C ARG A 78 -21.11 18.52 -5.30
N ALA A 79 -20.39 19.55 -4.86
CA ALA A 79 -20.98 20.67 -4.13
C ALA A 79 -21.89 21.53 -5.03
N GLU A 80 -21.51 21.73 -6.30
CA GLU A 80 -22.36 22.35 -7.31
C GLU A 80 -23.64 21.53 -7.56
N LEU A 81 -23.50 20.21 -7.73
CA LEU A 81 -24.60 19.23 -7.83
C LEU A 81 -25.34 18.99 -6.50
N GLY A 82 -24.88 19.57 -5.38
CA GLY A 82 -25.55 19.45 -4.08
C GLY A 82 -26.89 20.18 -4.04
N LYS A 83 -27.11 21.06 -5.02
CA LYS A 83 -28.37 21.78 -5.26
C LYS A 83 -29.42 20.92 -5.99
N THR A 84 -29.00 19.78 -6.54
CA THR A 84 -29.88 18.82 -7.22
C THR A 84 -29.96 17.53 -6.39
N ASP A 85 -31.15 16.92 -6.31
CA ASP A 85 -31.36 15.65 -5.59
C ASP A 85 -30.82 14.45 -6.40
N THR A 86 -29.56 14.54 -6.81
CA THR A 86 -28.90 13.51 -7.61
C THR A 86 -28.25 12.49 -6.69
N PRO A 87 -28.55 11.19 -6.84
CA PRO A 87 -27.96 10.15 -6.01
C PRO A 87 -26.42 10.12 -6.16
N PRO A 88 -25.66 9.82 -5.09
CA PRO A 88 -24.19 9.90 -5.12
C PRO A 88 -23.53 9.06 -6.22
N THR A 89 -24.11 7.91 -6.54
CA THR A 89 -23.62 6.99 -7.58
C THR A 89 -23.68 7.63 -8.96
N ASP A 90 -24.79 8.29 -9.28
CA ASP A 90 -24.98 8.88 -10.61
C ASP A 90 -24.22 10.20 -10.74
N ALA A 91 -24.14 10.99 -9.66
CA ALA A 91 -23.26 12.15 -9.61
C ALA A 91 -21.79 11.77 -9.87
N MET A 92 -21.30 10.66 -9.30
CA MET A 92 -19.93 10.18 -9.55
C MET A 92 -19.72 9.82 -11.03
N LYS A 93 -20.66 9.13 -11.67
CA LYS A 93 -20.56 8.77 -13.09
C LYS A 93 -20.49 10.02 -13.97
N GLN A 94 -21.41 10.96 -13.77
CA GLN A 94 -21.47 12.20 -14.55
C GLN A 94 -20.20 13.03 -14.39
N ILE A 95 -19.70 13.19 -13.15
CA ILE A 95 -18.47 13.94 -12.89
C ILE A 95 -17.24 13.22 -13.47
N ALA A 96 -17.20 11.88 -13.42
CA ALA A 96 -16.09 11.11 -13.96
C ALA A 96 -16.02 11.20 -15.50
N GLU A 97 -17.17 11.21 -16.18
CA GLU A 97 -17.26 11.44 -17.62
C GLU A 97 -16.79 12.85 -17.98
N LYS A 98 -17.33 13.87 -17.29
CA LYS A 98 -16.88 15.27 -17.44
C LYS A 98 -15.38 15.41 -17.24
N TRP A 99 -14.80 14.76 -16.23
CA TRP A 99 -13.36 14.79 -15.99
C TRP A 99 -12.54 14.18 -17.13
N ARG A 100 -13.06 13.16 -17.83
CA ARG A 100 -12.34 12.57 -18.99
C ARG A 100 -12.29 13.56 -20.14
N GLU A 101 -13.39 14.26 -20.40
CA GLU A 101 -13.56 15.24 -21.48
C GLU A 101 -12.98 16.63 -21.15
N GLU A 102 -12.76 16.93 -19.87
CA GLU A 102 -12.24 18.20 -19.39
C GLU A 102 -10.86 18.53 -20.01
N SER A 103 -10.60 19.84 -20.20
CA SER A 103 -9.36 20.35 -20.78
C SER A 103 -8.10 19.99 -19.98
N SER A 104 -6.95 19.98 -20.66
CA SER A 104 -5.63 19.80 -20.03
C SER A 104 -5.40 20.83 -18.93
N ASP A 105 -5.78 22.09 -19.17
CA ASP A 105 -5.46 23.21 -18.30
C ASP A 105 -6.17 23.08 -16.94
N VAL A 106 -7.43 22.66 -16.97
CA VAL A 106 -8.20 22.37 -15.75
C VAL A 106 -7.58 21.16 -15.05
N LYS A 107 -7.22 20.09 -15.77
CA LYS A 107 -6.55 18.92 -15.18
C LYS A 107 -5.23 19.29 -14.52
N GLU A 108 -4.44 20.15 -15.15
CA GLU A 108 -3.17 20.67 -14.64
C GLU A 108 -3.37 21.51 -13.38
N LYS A 109 -4.39 22.39 -13.34
CA LYS A 109 -4.75 23.13 -12.13
C LYS A 109 -4.97 22.20 -10.93
N TYR A 110 -5.74 21.13 -11.10
CA TYR A 110 -5.97 20.18 -10.00
C TYR A 110 -4.76 19.31 -9.67
N ASN A 111 -3.89 19.04 -10.66
CA ASN A 111 -2.61 18.39 -10.40
C ASN A 111 -1.69 19.29 -9.55
N ALA A 112 -1.63 20.60 -9.83
CA ALA A 112 -0.89 21.56 -9.02
C ALA A 112 -1.44 21.63 -7.58
N LEU A 113 -2.76 21.71 -7.41
CA LEU A 113 -3.39 21.67 -6.08
C LEU A 113 -3.07 20.38 -5.32
N LYS A 114 -3.03 19.24 -6.02
CA LYS A 114 -2.64 17.95 -5.43
C LYS A 114 -1.15 17.93 -5.04
N GLU A 115 -0.26 18.51 -5.84
CA GLU A 115 1.16 18.65 -5.54
C GLU A 115 1.39 19.50 -4.28
N GLU A 116 0.71 20.65 -4.18
CA GLU A 116 0.76 21.54 -3.01
C GLU A 116 0.26 20.83 -1.75
N ALA A 117 -0.91 20.18 -1.82
CA ALA A 117 -1.45 19.41 -0.70
C ALA A 117 -0.54 18.24 -0.30
N LYS A 118 0.18 17.65 -1.26
CA LYS A 118 1.17 16.60 -0.99
C LYS A 118 2.37 17.17 -0.25
N ALA A 119 2.89 18.32 -0.66
CA ALA A 119 4.02 18.96 0.02
C ALA A 119 3.66 19.30 1.48
N GLU A 120 2.47 19.86 1.71
CA GLU A 120 1.99 20.14 3.07
C GLU A 120 1.82 18.86 3.91
N TYR A 121 1.26 17.81 3.30
CA TYR A 121 1.14 16.50 3.95
C TYR A 121 2.51 15.93 4.32
N ASP A 122 3.49 15.98 3.44
CA ASP A 122 4.84 15.45 3.69
C ASP A 122 5.51 16.18 4.85
N ARG A 123 5.34 17.52 4.96
CA ARG A 123 5.80 18.32 6.10
C ARG A 123 5.13 17.88 7.42
N LYS A 124 3.79 17.88 7.47
CA LYS A 124 3.04 17.44 8.67
C LYS A 124 3.36 15.99 9.04
N MET A 125 3.59 15.14 8.04
CA MET A 125 3.91 13.72 8.25
C MET A 125 5.31 13.55 8.83
N ALA A 126 6.28 14.39 8.43
CA ALA A 126 7.60 14.42 9.04
C ALA A 126 7.52 14.84 10.52
N GLU A 127 6.79 15.92 10.83
CA GLU A 127 6.54 16.38 12.20
C GLU A 127 5.88 15.30 13.07
N TRP A 128 4.83 14.64 12.56
CA TRP A 128 4.18 13.55 13.28
C TRP A 128 5.09 12.34 13.50
N LYS A 129 5.96 12.00 12.52
CA LYS A 129 6.93 10.90 12.67
C LYS A 129 7.99 11.25 13.73
N ALA A 130 8.39 12.51 13.81
CA ALA A 130 9.31 13.00 14.84
C ALA A 130 8.66 12.99 16.23
N LYS A 131 7.39 13.43 16.34
CA LYS A 131 6.62 13.42 17.59
C LYS A 131 6.30 11.99 18.07
N TYR A 132 6.05 11.06 17.15
CA TYR A 132 5.64 9.70 17.46
C TYR A 132 6.54 8.63 16.83
N PRO A 133 7.81 8.54 17.24
CA PRO A 133 8.71 7.54 16.71
C PRO A 133 8.15 6.12 16.93
N PRO A 134 8.41 5.18 16.00
CA PRO A 134 8.01 3.80 16.19
C PRO A 134 8.74 3.21 17.41
N LYS A 135 7.99 2.57 18.30
CA LYS A 135 8.57 1.77 19.38
C LYS A 135 9.17 0.51 18.77
N LEU A 136 10.47 0.52 18.50
CA LEU A 136 11.18 -0.61 17.93
C LEU A 136 11.60 -1.56 19.06
N SER A 137 11.44 -2.87 18.85
CA SER A 137 12.12 -3.89 19.67
C SER A 137 13.64 -3.74 19.56
N GLY A 138 14.40 -4.16 20.58
CA GLY A 138 15.86 -4.12 20.56
C GLY A 138 16.45 -4.79 19.31
N TYR A 139 15.87 -5.91 18.87
CA TYR A 139 16.25 -6.56 17.62
C TYR A 139 16.04 -5.65 16.39
N ASN A 140 14.88 -4.99 16.28
CA ASN A 140 14.59 -4.11 15.15
C ASN A 140 15.49 -2.86 15.14
N LYS A 141 15.90 -2.36 16.32
CA LYS A 141 16.90 -1.30 16.44
C LYS A 141 18.26 -1.78 15.95
N PHE A 142 18.71 -2.94 16.43
CA PHE A 142 19.97 -3.55 16.01
C PHE A 142 20.03 -3.76 14.50
N VAL A 143 18.96 -4.32 13.92
CA VAL A 143 18.85 -4.55 12.48
C VAL A 143 18.94 -3.22 11.72
N LYS A 144 18.18 -2.20 12.12
CA LYS A 144 18.19 -0.88 11.47
C LYS A 144 19.60 -0.27 11.44
N VAL A 145 20.32 -0.34 12.56
CA VAL A 145 21.68 0.23 12.64
C VAL A 145 22.66 -0.56 11.78
N ASN A 146 22.59 -1.90 11.78
CA ASN A 146 23.51 -2.71 10.98
C ASN A 146 23.25 -2.57 9.47
N PHE A 147 21.99 -2.51 9.04
CA PHE A 147 21.64 -2.26 7.64
C PHE A 147 22.10 -0.88 7.18
N ASN A 148 21.94 0.15 8.02
CA ASN A 148 22.45 1.49 7.72
C ASN A 148 23.97 1.52 7.61
N ARG A 149 24.70 0.71 8.40
CA ARG A 149 26.17 0.60 8.30
C ARG A 149 26.63 -0.14 7.04
N ALA A 150 25.89 -1.16 6.63
CA ALA A 150 26.22 -1.96 5.46
C ALA A 150 25.93 -1.26 4.12
N ASN A 151 25.33 -0.05 4.13
CA ASN A 151 25.01 0.74 2.94
C ASN A 151 24.40 -0.08 1.79
N VAL A 152 23.48 -0.99 2.13
CA VAL A 152 22.87 -1.90 1.16
C VAL A 152 22.12 -1.11 0.09
N THR A 153 22.68 -1.07 -1.12
CA THR A 153 22.18 -0.23 -2.21
C THR A 153 21.37 -1.05 -3.22
N SER A 154 21.69 -2.34 -3.37
CA SER A 154 21.00 -3.24 -4.32
C SER A 154 20.10 -4.26 -3.61
N ALA A 155 18.95 -4.55 -4.23
CA ALA A 155 18.01 -5.55 -3.73
C ALA A 155 18.61 -6.97 -3.65
N SER A 156 19.61 -7.29 -4.48
CA SER A 156 20.31 -8.60 -4.45
C SER A 156 21.12 -8.83 -3.17
N GLN A 157 21.52 -7.75 -2.50
CA GLN A 157 22.32 -7.80 -1.27
C GLN A 157 21.44 -7.97 -0.02
N LEU A 158 20.13 -7.67 -0.10
CA LEU A 158 19.22 -7.72 1.04
C LEU A 158 19.15 -9.10 1.72
N PRO A 159 19.04 -10.24 1.00
CA PRO A 159 18.97 -11.54 1.65
C PRO A 159 20.25 -11.90 2.38
N THR A 160 21.40 -11.59 1.79
CA THR A 160 22.72 -11.85 2.37
C THR A 160 22.95 -11.01 3.62
N GLU A 161 22.67 -9.70 3.54
CA GLU A 161 22.82 -8.82 4.70
C GLU A 161 21.84 -9.16 5.82
N SER A 162 20.59 -9.51 5.47
CA SER A 162 19.60 -9.97 6.47
C SER A 162 20.11 -11.18 7.24
N LYS A 163 20.69 -12.18 6.54
CA LYS A 163 21.27 -13.37 7.17
C LYS A 163 22.49 -13.02 8.03
N ARG A 164 23.37 -12.13 7.56
CA ARG A 164 24.55 -11.65 8.30
C ARG A 164 24.14 -10.97 9.60
N VAL A 165 23.22 -10.02 9.53
CA VAL A 165 22.70 -9.29 10.71
C VAL A 165 21.99 -10.23 11.67
N ALA A 166 21.19 -11.17 11.16
CA ALA A 166 20.57 -12.18 12.02
C ALA A 166 21.60 -13.08 12.73
N ALA A 167 22.69 -13.46 12.05
CA ALA A 167 23.79 -14.22 12.66
C ALA A 167 24.49 -13.40 13.75
N LEU A 168 24.77 -12.11 13.51
CA LEU A 168 25.34 -11.23 14.52
C LEU A 168 24.44 -11.10 15.75
N TRP A 169 23.12 -10.94 15.58
CA TRP A 169 22.20 -10.88 16.72
C TRP A 169 22.22 -12.15 17.57
N ARG A 170 22.41 -13.33 16.94
CA ARG A 170 22.51 -14.60 17.67
C ARG A 170 23.75 -14.66 18.56
N GLN A 171 24.87 -14.10 18.11
CA GLN A 171 26.15 -14.10 18.81
C GLN A 171 26.19 -13.13 20.02
N LEU A 172 25.34 -12.10 20.05
CA LEU A 172 25.31 -11.15 21.17
C LEU A 172 24.89 -11.82 22.49
N THR A 173 25.51 -11.38 23.60
CA THR A 173 25.16 -11.82 24.95
C THR A 173 23.78 -11.30 25.37
N PRO A 174 23.13 -11.93 26.36
CA PRO A 174 21.87 -11.44 26.92
C PRO A 174 21.95 -9.99 27.42
N GLU A 175 23.09 -9.60 27.99
CA GLU A 175 23.38 -8.26 28.51
C GLU A 175 23.42 -7.22 27.38
N GLU A 176 24.11 -7.54 26.29
CA GLU A 176 24.17 -6.70 25.08
C GLU A 176 22.78 -6.57 24.44
N LYS A 177 22.02 -7.67 24.36
CA LYS A 177 20.64 -7.65 23.85
C LYS A 177 19.73 -6.78 24.73
N LYS A 178 19.93 -6.76 26.05
CA LYS A 178 19.21 -5.90 26.99
C LYS A 178 19.53 -4.42 26.75
N GLN A 179 20.78 -4.08 26.42
CA GLN A 179 21.18 -2.71 26.07
C GLN A 179 20.38 -2.18 24.86
N TRP A 180 20.10 -3.02 23.87
CA TRP A 180 19.26 -2.64 22.72
C TRP A 180 17.79 -2.42 23.07
N ASN A 181 17.29 -3.03 24.15
CA ASN A 181 15.94 -2.76 24.64
C ASN A 181 15.84 -1.45 25.44
N SER A 182 16.97 -0.96 26.00
CA SER A 182 17.01 0.09 27.02
C SER A 182 17.37 1.51 26.51
N LYS A 183 16.98 1.88 25.30
CA LYS A 183 17.17 3.23 24.74
C LYS A 183 15.95 3.72 23.95
#